data_AF-A0AA43GY75-F1
#
_entry.id   AF-A0AA43GY75-F1
#
_cell.length_a   1.000
_cell.length_b   1.000
_cell.length_c   1.000
_cell.angle_alpha   90.00
_cell.angle_beta   90.00
_cell.angle_gamma   90.00
#
_symmetry.space_group_name_H-M   'P 1'
#
loop_
_entity.id
_entity.type
_entity.pdbx_description
1 polymer ?
#
loop_
_entity_poly.entity_id
_entity_poly.type
_entity_poly.pdbx_seq_one_letter_code
_entity_poly.pdbx_strand_id
1 'polypeptide(L)'
;MRYPLINRFKGTLSGAFLGGILAKDPEFQHHLCSDISKIAILGAKSLIELGKLDINNWLERHQKQSLHLDVTDGVLPKAIIATLPVTLFFHENPTNLRQNLLHLSQLWDNDPVIRDAILAVGYAIAKSFIEKLDSQTLIPETIAFIGETKTLTPQQLLKVNDLLDQGFGLERAQTELSSQEQPSNAIAMAFYCFLSTLEQFPLAVLRSNQKDNTSQGKTENLHWPTISIITGALSGAYNSTAGIPVKWQVLLCPNNLATWKLTNFSQVLELADALVAVWSGVYDLGLHLKKYPEEGCVKYKEQPQLCVFASPRVIQSR
;
A
#
# COMPACT_ATOMS: atom_id res chain seq x y z
N MET A 1 -18.53 -9.79 -2.37
CA MET A 1 -17.17 -9.79 -2.91
C MET A 1 -17.19 -9.79 -4.43
N ARG A 2 -17.05 -8.61 -5.03
CA ARG A 2 -16.96 -8.36 -6.49
C ARG A 2 -15.70 -8.97 -7.10
N TYR A 3 -14.62 -9.07 -6.33
CA TYR A 3 -13.37 -9.70 -6.75
C TYR A 3 -12.80 -10.60 -5.64
N PRO A 4 -12.09 -11.69 -5.97
CA PRO A 4 -11.37 -12.49 -4.98
C PRO A 4 -10.40 -11.63 -4.17
N LEU A 5 -10.32 -11.86 -2.86
CA LEU A 5 -9.44 -11.10 -1.97
C LEU A 5 -7.98 -11.10 -2.43
N ILE A 6 -7.47 -12.24 -2.91
CA ILE A 6 -6.11 -12.34 -3.43
C ILE A 6 -5.85 -11.38 -4.62
N ASN A 7 -6.85 -11.18 -5.48
CA ASN A 7 -6.74 -10.24 -6.59
C ASN A 7 -6.72 -8.78 -6.10
N ARG A 8 -7.35 -8.48 -4.96
CA ARG A 8 -7.25 -7.16 -4.32
C ARG A 8 -5.88 -6.96 -3.68
N PHE A 9 -5.34 -7.95 -2.96
CA PHE A 9 -3.96 -7.91 -2.42
C PHE A 9 -2.94 -7.64 -3.53
N LYS A 10 -2.97 -8.45 -4.59
CA LYS A 10 -2.10 -8.27 -5.76
C LYS A 10 -2.37 -6.94 -6.47
N GLY A 11 -3.63 -6.56 -6.61
CA GLY A 11 -4.06 -5.31 -7.23
C GLY A 11 -3.50 -4.08 -6.50
N THR A 12 -3.58 -4.04 -5.18
CA THR A 12 -3.02 -2.95 -4.35
C THR A 12 -1.51 -2.82 -4.54
N LEU A 13 -0.79 -3.94 -4.42
CA LEU A 13 0.66 -3.94 -4.59
C LEU A 13 1.02 -3.54 -6.02
N SER A 14 0.55 -4.27 -7.03
CA SER A 14 0.79 -3.95 -8.45
C SER A 14 0.43 -2.51 -8.79
N GLY A 15 -0.68 -1.99 -8.26
CA GLY A 15 -1.12 -0.63 -8.47
C GLY A 15 -0.15 0.40 -7.92
N ALA A 16 0.31 0.22 -6.67
CA ALA A 16 1.32 1.10 -6.06
C ALA A 16 2.60 1.15 -6.89
N PHE A 17 3.11 -0.01 -7.32
CA PHE A 17 4.33 -0.10 -8.13
C PHE A 17 4.14 0.48 -9.53
N LEU A 18 3.01 0.21 -10.18
CA LEU A 18 2.70 0.81 -11.48
C LEU A 18 2.61 2.32 -11.42
N GLY A 19 2.06 2.88 -10.33
CA GLY A 19 2.08 4.32 -10.09
C GLY A 19 3.50 4.89 -10.11
N GLY A 20 4.41 4.28 -9.35
CA GLY A 20 5.81 4.69 -9.32
C GLY A 20 6.54 4.53 -10.66
N ILE A 21 6.30 3.43 -11.38
CA ILE A 21 6.87 3.17 -12.72
C ILE A 21 6.37 4.21 -13.73
N LEU A 22 5.06 4.44 -13.78
CA LEU A 22 4.41 5.27 -14.79
C LEU A 22 4.58 6.77 -14.56
N ALA A 23 5.01 7.19 -13.37
CA ALA A 23 5.39 8.57 -13.07
C ALA A 23 6.58 9.08 -13.90
N LYS A 24 7.33 8.19 -14.55
CA LYS A 24 8.47 8.51 -15.46
C LYS A 24 9.50 9.45 -14.82
N ASP A 25 9.71 9.32 -13.52
CA ASP A 25 10.72 10.03 -12.77
C ASP A 25 11.96 9.12 -12.62
N PRO A 26 13.09 9.41 -13.28
CA PRO A 26 14.24 8.51 -13.31
C PRO A 26 14.91 8.31 -11.94
N GLU A 27 14.98 9.35 -11.11
CA GLU A 27 15.57 9.28 -9.76
C GLU A 27 14.66 8.44 -8.86
N PHE A 28 13.36 8.72 -8.91
CA PHE A 28 12.38 7.97 -8.14
C PHE A 28 12.30 6.49 -8.54
N GLN A 29 12.38 6.19 -9.85
CA GLN A 29 12.44 4.81 -10.34
C GLN A 29 13.65 4.06 -9.78
N HIS A 30 14.80 4.72 -9.60
CA HIS A 30 15.97 4.10 -9.01
C HIS A 30 15.78 3.77 -7.52
N HIS A 31 15.19 4.69 -6.74
CA HIS A 31 14.88 4.48 -5.32
C HIS A 31 13.77 3.45 -5.06
N LEU A 32 12.73 3.43 -5.90
CA LEU A 32 11.67 2.42 -5.88
C LEU A 32 12.25 1.01 -6.07
N CYS A 33 13.29 0.94 -6.90
CA CYS A 33 13.95 -0.27 -7.33
C CYS A 33 14.89 -0.88 -6.27
N SER A 34 15.66 -0.07 -5.51
CA SER A 34 16.64 -0.62 -4.55
C SER A 34 16.16 -0.75 -3.11
N ASP A 35 15.42 0.22 -2.58
CA ASP A 35 15.23 0.33 -1.11
C ASP A 35 13.77 0.15 -0.70
N ILE A 36 12.84 0.79 -1.42
CA ILE A 36 11.42 0.82 -1.07
C ILE A 36 10.79 -0.57 -1.14
N SER A 37 11.06 -1.31 -2.23
CA SER A 37 10.57 -2.67 -2.40
C SER A 37 11.11 -3.64 -1.34
N LYS A 38 12.36 -3.45 -0.90
CA LYS A 38 12.97 -4.31 0.14
C LYS A 38 12.34 -4.11 1.50
N ILE A 39 12.06 -2.85 1.90
CA ILE A 39 11.43 -2.58 3.20
C ILE A 39 10.08 -3.28 3.30
N ALA A 40 9.24 -3.17 2.27
CA ALA A 40 7.96 -3.86 2.20
C ALA A 40 8.11 -5.39 2.22
N ILE A 41 9.10 -5.94 1.50
CA ILE A 41 9.40 -7.38 1.50
C ILE A 41 9.78 -7.87 2.90
N LEU A 42 10.65 -7.15 3.60
CA LEU A 42 11.10 -7.52 4.95
C LEU A 42 9.94 -7.45 5.96
N GLY A 43 9.10 -6.42 5.86
CA GLY A 43 7.90 -6.30 6.67
C GLY A 43 6.90 -7.42 6.40
N ALA A 44 6.64 -7.72 5.13
CA ALA A 44 5.78 -8.85 4.74
C ALA A 44 6.32 -10.18 5.27
N LYS A 45 7.63 -10.45 5.14
CA LYS A 45 8.26 -11.68 5.67
C LYS A 45 8.13 -11.79 7.19
N SER A 46 8.32 -10.68 7.92
CA SER A 46 8.11 -10.64 9.37
C SER A 46 6.66 -10.97 9.73
N LEU A 47 5.70 -10.32 9.06
CA LEU A 47 4.26 -10.57 9.28
C LEU A 47 3.86 -12.01 8.96
N ILE A 48 4.34 -12.58 7.85
CA ILE A 48 4.07 -13.96 7.44
C ILE A 48 4.62 -14.94 8.48
N GLU A 49 5.87 -14.75 8.92
CA GLU A 49 6.53 -15.66 9.84
C GLU A 49 5.93 -15.62 11.26
N LEU A 50 5.54 -14.42 11.73
CA LEU A 50 5.08 -14.23 13.10
C LEU A 50 3.54 -14.22 13.23
N GLY A 51 2.81 -14.07 12.13
CA GLY A 51 1.35 -13.89 12.12
C GLY A 51 0.87 -12.60 12.81
N LYS A 52 1.80 -11.69 13.15
CA LYS A 52 1.54 -10.43 13.86
C LYS A 52 2.60 -9.39 13.51
N LEU A 53 2.30 -8.12 13.75
CA LEU A 53 3.30 -7.07 13.63
C LEU A 53 4.30 -7.16 14.80
N ASP A 54 5.58 -7.25 14.46
CA ASP A 54 6.69 -7.10 15.39
C ASP A 54 7.72 -6.15 14.78
N ILE A 55 7.79 -4.93 15.32
CA ILE A 55 8.66 -3.87 14.81
C ILE A 55 10.12 -4.19 15.06
N ASN A 56 10.45 -4.80 16.19
CA ASN A 56 11.84 -5.16 16.51
C ASN A 56 12.33 -6.22 15.52
N ASN A 57 11.52 -7.24 15.24
CA ASN A 57 11.87 -8.24 14.25
C ASN A 57 12.04 -7.64 12.85
N TRP A 58 11.19 -6.68 12.47
CA TRP A 58 11.33 -5.97 11.19
C TRP A 58 12.63 -5.15 11.14
N LEU A 59 12.91 -4.35 12.18
CA LEU A 59 14.13 -3.54 12.28
C LEU A 59 15.40 -4.41 12.25
N GLU A 60 15.42 -5.53 12.97
CA GLU A 60 16.54 -6.48 12.93
C GLU A 60 16.78 -7.01 11.51
N ARG A 61 15.73 -7.35 10.77
CA ARG A 61 15.86 -7.79 9.37
C ARG A 61 16.40 -6.68 8.48
N HIS A 62 16.02 -5.44 8.74
CA HIS A 62 16.49 -4.27 8.00
C HIS A 62 17.97 -4.00 8.26
N GLN A 63 18.40 -4.01 9.53
CA GLN A 63 19.79 -3.85 9.94
C GLN A 63 20.70 -4.94 9.37
N LYS A 64 20.23 -6.21 9.37
CA LYS A 64 20.97 -7.34 8.76
C LYS A 64 21.17 -7.20 7.25
N GLN A 65 20.38 -6.37 6.57
CA GLN A 65 20.52 -6.10 5.13
C GLN A 65 21.27 -4.78 4.84
N SER A 66 21.80 -4.10 5.85
CA SER A 66 22.53 -2.83 5.72
C SER A 66 21.77 -1.76 4.95
N LEU A 67 20.45 -1.74 5.07
CA LEU A 67 19.61 -0.71 4.46
C LEU A 67 19.63 0.51 5.37
N HIS A 68 19.96 1.69 4.82
CA HIS A 68 19.82 2.95 5.53
C HIS A 68 18.36 3.40 5.41
N LEU A 69 17.66 3.52 6.54
CA LEU A 69 16.42 4.31 6.61
C LEU A 69 16.84 5.78 6.64
N ASP A 70 17.45 6.27 5.55
CA ASP A 70 17.79 7.68 5.47
C ASP A 70 16.50 8.50 5.45
N VAL A 71 16.45 9.45 6.38
CA VAL A 71 15.33 10.37 6.67
C VAL A 71 15.31 11.55 5.67
N THR A 72 16.19 11.56 4.67
CA THR A 72 16.21 12.57 3.59
C THR A 72 15.31 12.18 2.41
N ASP A 73 15.02 13.16 1.55
CA ASP A 73 13.95 13.21 0.53
C ASP A 73 13.34 11.89 0.04
N GLY A 74 12.01 11.91 -0.07
CA GLY A 74 11.22 10.76 -0.55
C GLY A 74 10.82 9.76 0.54
N VAL A 75 10.79 10.15 1.81
CA VAL A 75 10.38 9.29 2.95
C VAL A 75 8.92 8.83 2.83
N LEU A 76 8.01 9.74 2.49
CA LEU A 76 6.57 9.44 2.39
C LEU A 76 6.24 8.27 1.45
N PRO A 77 6.68 8.24 0.18
CA PRO A 77 6.39 7.10 -0.70
C PRO A 77 7.01 5.79 -0.19
N LYS A 78 8.17 5.82 0.50
CA LYS A 78 8.70 4.61 1.16
C LYS A 78 7.76 4.14 2.27
N ALA A 79 7.29 5.06 3.11
CA ALA A 79 6.38 4.76 4.21
C ALA A 79 5.04 4.18 3.74
N ILE A 80 4.46 4.76 2.68
CA ILE A 80 3.24 4.22 2.06
C ILE A 80 3.45 2.77 1.60
N ILE A 81 4.50 2.50 0.82
CA ILE A 81 4.74 1.15 0.29
C ILE A 81 5.09 0.17 1.42
N ALA A 82 5.91 0.58 2.38
CA ALA A 82 6.28 -0.23 3.54
C ALA A 82 5.08 -0.66 4.37
N THR A 83 4.06 0.20 4.51
CA THR A 83 2.86 -0.07 5.32
C THR A 83 1.78 -0.87 4.58
N LEU A 84 1.90 -1.09 3.27
CA LEU A 84 0.93 -1.88 2.50
C LEU A 84 0.76 -3.30 3.05
N PRO A 85 1.81 -4.12 3.28
CA PRO A 85 1.65 -5.47 3.83
C PRO A 85 0.85 -5.50 5.14
N VAL A 86 1.08 -4.53 6.02
CA VAL A 86 0.43 -4.41 7.33
C VAL A 86 -1.03 -4.03 7.14
N THR A 87 -1.29 -3.07 6.25
CA THR A 87 -2.65 -2.65 5.89
C THR A 87 -3.44 -3.80 5.33
N LEU A 88 -2.86 -4.53 4.38
CA LEU A 88 -3.45 -5.71 3.76
C LEU A 88 -3.70 -6.81 4.80
N PHE A 89 -2.80 -7.04 5.75
CA PHE A 89 -2.96 -8.08 6.76
C PHE A 89 -4.02 -7.74 7.81
N PHE A 90 -4.20 -6.48 8.19
CA PHE A 90 -5.12 -6.06 9.27
C PHE A 90 -6.40 -5.37 8.77
N HIS A 91 -6.68 -5.39 7.46
CA HIS A 91 -7.76 -4.61 6.83
C HIS A 91 -9.18 -4.81 7.41
N GLU A 92 -9.49 -5.99 7.97
CA GLU A 92 -10.84 -6.28 8.50
C GLU A 92 -11.12 -5.66 9.87
N ASN A 93 -10.09 -5.32 10.63
CA ASN A 93 -10.23 -4.78 11.98
C ASN A 93 -9.63 -3.37 12.04
N PRO A 94 -10.46 -2.32 11.86
CA PRO A 94 -10.00 -0.94 11.84
C PRO A 94 -9.23 -0.54 13.11
N THR A 95 -9.63 -1.03 14.28
CA THR A 95 -8.94 -0.74 15.54
C THR A 95 -7.52 -1.32 15.55
N ASN A 96 -7.38 -2.59 15.15
CA ASN A 96 -6.08 -3.26 15.09
C ASN A 96 -5.21 -2.66 13.98
N LEU A 97 -5.79 -2.36 12.81
CA LEU A 97 -5.12 -1.66 11.73
C LEU A 97 -4.56 -0.32 12.21
N ARG A 98 -5.38 0.50 12.86
CA ARG A 98 -4.98 1.82 13.38
C ARG A 98 -3.81 1.68 14.37
N GLN A 99 -3.91 0.74 15.31
CA GLN A 99 -2.87 0.51 16.31
C GLN A 99 -1.54 0.08 15.65
N ASN A 100 -1.58 -0.83 14.69
CA ASN A 100 -0.37 -1.29 14.00
C ASN A 100 0.26 -0.20 13.14
N LEU A 101 -0.54 0.63 12.45
CA LEU A 101 -0.03 1.76 11.68
C LEU A 101 0.58 2.86 12.58
N LEU A 102 -0.04 3.15 13.72
CA LEU A 102 0.54 4.05 14.73
C LEU A 102 1.82 3.49 15.34
N HIS A 103 1.90 2.17 15.54
CA HIS A 103 3.13 1.56 16.01
C HIS A 103 4.24 1.73 14.95
N LEU A 104 3.90 1.55 13.67
CA LEU A 104 4.85 1.72 12.57
C LEU A 104 5.29 3.15 12.32
N SER A 105 4.51 4.17 12.68
CA SER A 105 4.96 5.56 12.55
C SER A 105 6.24 5.85 13.34
N GLN A 106 6.56 5.03 14.36
CA GLN A 106 7.79 5.12 15.12
C GLN A 106 9.05 4.88 14.26
N LEU A 107 8.92 4.18 13.13
CA LEU A 107 10.02 3.98 12.18
C LEU A 107 10.45 5.28 11.48
N TRP A 108 9.60 6.30 11.51
CA TRP A 108 9.83 7.62 10.93
C TRP A 108 9.70 8.71 11.99
N ASP A 109 10.23 8.45 13.19
CA ASP A 109 10.26 9.37 14.33
C ASP A 109 8.89 9.94 14.76
N ASN A 110 7.81 9.21 14.44
CA ASN A 110 6.44 9.69 14.61
C ASN A 110 6.16 11.03 13.92
N ASP A 111 6.79 11.26 12.76
CA ASP A 111 6.46 12.40 11.91
C ASP A 111 4.93 12.43 11.69
N PRO A 112 4.27 13.54 12.07
CA PRO A 112 2.81 13.59 12.08
C PRO A 112 2.24 13.55 10.66
N VAL A 113 2.95 14.04 9.65
CA VAL A 113 2.51 14.03 8.26
C VAL A 113 2.58 12.63 7.69
N ILE A 114 3.69 11.91 7.92
CA ILE A 114 3.82 10.50 7.51
C ILE A 114 2.78 9.64 8.21
N ARG A 115 2.60 9.82 9.52
CA ARG A 115 1.59 9.11 10.32
C ARG A 115 0.19 9.31 9.74
N ASP A 116 -0.20 10.56 9.50
CA ASP A 116 -1.52 10.86 8.97
C ASP A 116 -1.71 10.30 7.55
N ALA A 117 -0.65 10.28 6.74
CA ALA A 117 -0.67 9.68 5.41
C ALA A 117 -0.88 8.17 5.42
N ILE A 118 -0.11 7.43 6.23
CA ILE A 118 -0.24 5.97 6.30
C ILE A 118 -1.59 5.58 6.89
N LEU A 119 -2.14 6.35 7.84
CA LEU A 119 -3.48 6.15 8.38
C LEU A 119 -4.55 6.41 7.32
N ALA A 120 -4.43 7.51 6.58
CA ALA A 120 -5.40 7.87 5.54
C ALA A 120 -5.47 6.80 4.45
N VAL A 121 -4.31 6.46 3.88
CA VAL A 121 -4.19 5.45 2.82
C VAL A 121 -4.58 4.07 3.32
N GLY A 122 -4.12 3.70 4.52
CA GLY A 122 -4.44 2.42 5.15
C GLY A 122 -5.94 2.22 5.34
N TYR A 123 -6.64 3.25 5.83
CA TYR A 123 -8.09 3.20 6.01
C TYR A 123 -8.84 3.07 4.69
N ALA A 124 -8.48 3.86 3.68
CA ALA A 124 -9.13 3.82 2.38
C ALA A 124 -8.94 2.47 1.65
N ILE A 125 -7.77 1.85 1.78
CA ILE A 125 -7.53 0.48 1.31
C ILE A 125 -8.43 -0.50 2.06
N ALA A 126 -8.49 -0.41 3.40
CA ALA A 126 -9.31 -1.30 4.22
C ALA A 126 -10.80 -1.22 3.83
N LYS A 127 -11.34 -0.01 3.66
CA LYS A 127 -12.72 0.22 3.19
C LYS A 127 -12.99 -0.36 1.80
N SER A 128 -11.99 -0.30 0.91
CA SER A 128 -12.05 -0.93 -0.42
C SER A 128 -12.12 -2.46 -0.34
N PHE A 129 -11.40 -3.06 0.61
CA PHE A 129 -11.31 -4.52 0.76
C PHE A 129 -12.58 -5.13 1.33
N ILE A 130 -13.20 -4.47 2.31
CA ILE A 130 -14.45 -4.92 2.91
C ILE A 130 -15.69 -4.56 2.07
N GLU A 131 -15.49 -3.95 0.88
CA GLU A 131 -16.56 -3.51 -0.04
C GLU A 131 -17.58 -2.56 0.58
N LYS A 132 -17.13 -1.74 1.53
CA LYS A 132 -17.96 -0.72 2.20
C LYS A 132 -17.48 0.70 1.88
N LEU A 133 -16.73 0.87 0.81
CA LEU A 133 -16.30 2.19 0.36
C LEU A 133 -17.50 2.91 -0.25
N ASP A 134 -17.82 4.06 0.31
CA ASP A 134 -18.75 5.04 -0.23
C ASP A 134 -17.95 6.32 -0.50
N SER A 135 -18.02 6.83 -1.74
CA SER A 135 -17.27 8.03 -2.14
C SER A 135 -17.64 9.27 -1.32
N GLN A 136 -18.87 9.36 -0.81
CA GLN A 136 -19.34 10.51 -0.02
C GLN A 136 -18.90 10.44 1.44
N THR A 137 -18.82 9.24 2.03
CA THR A 137 -18.47 9.08 3.45
C THR A 137 -17.00 8.76 3.69
N LEU A 138 -16.27 8.31 2.65
CA LEU A 138 -14.88 7.87 2.81
C LEU A 138 -13.99 8.94 3.40
N ILE A 139 -14.07 10.19 2.92
CA ILE A 139 -13.23 11.28 3.40
C ILE A 139 -13.54 11.61 4.87
N PRO A 140 -14.80 11.89 5.27
CA PRO A 140 -15.15 12.10 6.68
C PRO A 140 -14.70 10.95 7.60
N GLU A 141 -14.91 9.70 7.18
CA GLU A 141 -14.50 8.52 7.95
C GLU A 141 -12.97 8.39 8.05
N THR A 142 -12.24 8.72 6.98
CA THR A 142 -10.77 8.73 6.96
C THR A 142 -10.23 9.77 7.93
N ILE A 143 -10.82 10.97 7.96
CA ILE A 143 -10.46 12.03 8.90
C ILE A 143 -10.70 11.57 10.34
N ALA A 144 -11.85 10.95 10.62
CA ALA A 144 -12.14 10.38 11.93
C ALA A 144 -11.14 9.27 12.31
N PHE A 145 -10.71 8.45 11.34
CA PHE A 145 -9.72 7.40 11.56
C PHE A 145 -8.32 7.94 11.86
N ILE A 146 -7.90 9.03 11.20
CA ILE A 146 -6.66 9.74 11.54
C ILE A 146 -6.76 10.22 13.00
N GLY A 147 -7.86 10.88 13.35
CA GLY A 147 -8.10 11.46 14.67
C GLY A 147 -7.44 12.83 14.81
N GLU A 148 -7.22 13.26 16.06
CA GLU A 148 -6.65 14.58 16.35
C GLU A 148 -5.21 14.72 15.83
N THR A 149 -4.97 15.77 15.04
CA THR A 149 -3.65 16.04 14.46
C THR A 149 -3.45 17.54 14.24
N LYS A 150 -2.18 17.96 14.14
CA LYS A 150 -1.77 19.34 13.85
C LYS A 150 -1.44 19.57 12.37
N THR A 151 -1.43 18.51 11.55
CA THR A 151 -1.10 18.62 10.12
C THR A 151 -2.27 19.21 9.34
N LEU A 152 -2.01 19.64 8.10
CA LEU A 152 -3.08 20.06 7.18
C LEU A 152 -3.79 18.90 6.48
N THR A 153 -3.43 17.64 6.76
CA THR A 153 -3.97 16.47 6.06
C THR A 153 -5.50 16.41 6.13
N PRO A 154 -6.16 16.55 7.30
CA PRO A 154 -7.61 16.57 7.37
C PRO A 154 -8.25 17.71 6.58
N GLN A 155 -7.69 18.92 6.63
CA GLN A 155 -8.21 20.09 5.90
C GLN A 155 -8.10 19.89 4.39
N GLN A 156 -6.98 19.33 3.91
CA GLN A 156 -6.80 19.05 2.49
C GLN A 156 -7.73 17.92 2.02
N LEU A 157 -7.97 16.90 2.84
CA LEU A 157 -8.96 15.85 2.53
C LEU A 157 -10.39 16.43 2.49
N LEU A 158 -10.76 17.30 3.43
CA LEU A 158 -12.07 17.99 3.36
C LEU A 158 -12.21 18.80 2.08
N LYS A 159 -11.15 19.51 1.68
CA LYS A 159 -11.14 20.25 0.41
C LYS A 159 -11.36 19.33 -0.80
N VAL A 160 -10.83 18.10 -0.77
CA VAL A 160 -11.11 17.10 -1.81
C VAL A 160 -12.59 16.75 -1.86
N ASN A 161 -13.26 16.62 -0.70
CA ASN A 161 -14.69 16.34 -0.65
C ASN A 161 -15.48 17.45 -1.36
N ASP A 162 -15.19 18.71 -1.04
CA ASP A 162 -15.83 19.86 -1.68
C ASP A 162 -15.58 19.90 -3.19
N LEU A 163 -14.36 19.53 -3.64
CA LEU A 163 -14.00 19.49 -5.06
C LEU A 163 -14.75 18.38 -5.80
N LEU A 164 -14.95 17.22 -5.16
CA LEU A 164 -15.71 16.09 -5.72
C LEU A 164 -17.20 16.43 -5.81
N ASP A 165 -17.78 17.01 -4.74
CA ASP A 165 -19.19 17.39 -4.68
C ASP A 165 -19.55 18.44 -5.74
N GLN A 166 -18.63 19.38 -6.01
CA GLN A 166 -18.80 20.39 -7.06
C GLN A 166 -18.50 19.86 -8.48
N GLY A 167 -18.03 18.62 -8.62
CA GLY A 167 -17.70 18.03 -9.92
C GLY A 167 -16.56 18.73 -10.65
N PHE A 168 -15.63 19.37 -9.94
CA PHE A 168 -14.52 20.07 -10.59
C PHE A 168 -13.60 19.11 -11.33
N GLY A 169 -12.97 19.61 -12.40
CA GLY A 169 -11.98 18.88 -13.20
C GLY A 169 -10.57 18.85 -12.57
N LEU A 170 -9.69 18.06 -13.18
CA LEU A 170 -8.33 17.81 -12.68
C LEU A 170 -7.49 19.10 -12.51
N GLU A 171 -7.50 19.98 -13.51
CA GLU A 171 -6.72 21.23 -13.49
C GLU A 171 -7.11 22.13 -12.31
N ARG A 172 -8.42 22.22 -12.05
CA ARG A 172 -8.94 23.00 -10.93
C ARG A 172 -8.52 22.38 -9.60
N ALA A 173 -8.63 21.05 -9.46
CA ALA A 173 -8.19 20.34 -8.27
C ALA A 173 -6.68 20.53 -8.01
N GLN A 174 -5.85 20.44 -9.04
CA GLN A 174 -4.40 20.68 -8.93
C GLN A 174 -4.10 22.10 -8.45
N THR A 175 -4.76 23.10 -9.05
CA THR A 175 -4.59 24.52 -8.66
C THR A 175 -4.93 24.73 -7.19
N GLU A 176 -6.06 24.15 -6.75
CA GLU A 176 -6.57 24.31 -5.40
C GLU A 176 -5.73 23.53 -4.35
N LEU A 177 -5.14 22.39 -4.73
CA LEU A 177 -4.38 21.53 -3.82
C LEU A 177 -2.86 21.79 -3.87
N SER A 178 -2.34 22.78 -4.60
CA SER A 178 -0.88 23.03 -4.70
C SER A 178 -0.32 24.05 -3.69
N SER A 179 -1.13 24.61 -2.79
CA SER A 179 -0.83 25.94 -2.24
C SER A 179 0.05 26.02 -0.99
N GLN A 180 0.12 25.01 -0.09
CA GLN A 180 0.70 25.25 1.25
C GLN A 180 1.50 24.10 1.93
N GLU A 181 1.29 22.81 1.67
CA GLU A 181 2.09 21.72 2.25
C GLU A 181 2.30 20.55 1.28
N GLN A 182 3.54 20.31 0.85
CA GLN A 182 3.89 19.31 -0.17
C GLN A 182 3.29 17.91 0.08
N PRO A 183 3.38 17.31 1.29
CA PRO A 183 2.99 15.90 1.45
C PRO A 183 1.49 15.75 1.71
N SER A 184 0.88 16.63 2.51
CA SER A 184 -0.57 16.71 2.74
C SER A 184 -1.33 16.90 1.41
N ASN A 185 -0.81 17.77 0.55
CA ASN A 185 -1.33 18.03 -0.79
C ASN A 185 -1.22 16.80 -1.70
N ALA A 186 -0.11 16.06 -1.64
CA ALA A 186 0.06 14.85 -2.44
C ALA A 186 -0.96 13.75 -2.06
N ILE A 187 -1.26 13.60 -0.77
CA ILE A 187 -2.28 12.66 -0.29
C ILE A 187 -3.66 13.09 -0.81
N ALA A 188 -4.02 14.36 -0.62
CA ALA A 188 -5.29 14.90 -1.08
C ALA A 188 -5.47 14.76 -2.60
N MET A 189 -4.43 15.08 -3.38
CA MET A 189 -4.44 14.94 -4.83
C MET A 189 -4.62 13.47 -5.27
N ALA A 190 -4.02 12.53 -4.53
CA ALA A 190 -4.18 11.11 -4.81
C ALA A 190 -5.60 10.61 -4.50
N PHE A 191 -6.18 11.05 -3.37
CA PHE A 191 -7.57 10.78 -3.03
C PHE A 191 -8.53 11.35 -4.08
N TYR A 192 -8.30 12.57 -4.54
CA TYR A 192 -9.10 13.17 -5.60
C TYR A 192 -9.00 12.37 -6.91
N CYS A 193 -7.79 12.00 -7.36
CA CYS A 193 -7.60 11.21 -8.57
C CYS A 193 -8.33 9.86 -8.47
N PHE A 194 -8.21 9.18 -7.33
CA PHE A 194 -8.88 7.92 -7.06
C PHE A 194 -10.41 8.06 -7.05
N LEU A 195 -10.96 8.94 -6.21
CA LEU A 195 -12.40 9.05 -5.98
C LEU A 195 -13.15 9.61 -7.19
N SER A 196 -12.55 10.55 -7.93
CA SER A 196 -13.15 11.07 -9.16
C SER A 196 -13.19 10.05 -10.30
N THR A 197 -12.49 8.91 -10.17
CA THR A 197 -12.39 7.87 -11.20
C THR A 197 -12.42 6.46 -10.61
N LEU A 198 -13.24 6.26 -9.58
CA LEU A 198 -13.25 5.08 -8.69
C LEU A 198 -13.19 3.73 -9.42
N GLU A 199 -14.00 3.56 -10.48
CA GLU A 199 -14.13 2.33 -11.27
C GLU A 199 -13.12 2.21 -12.42
N GLN A 200 -12.28 3.23 -12.64
CA GLN A 200 -11.42 3.35 -13.81
C GLN A 200 -9.96 3.42 -13.42
N PHE A 201 -9.38 2.27 -13.05
CA PHE A 201 -7.97 2.16 -12.67
C PHE A 201 -7.00 2.89 -13.62
N PRO A 202 -7.08 2.72 -14.96
CA PRO A 202 -6.13 3.35 -15.86
C PRO A 202 -6.25 4.88 -15.82
N LEU A 203 -7.48 5.39 -15.72
CA LEU A 203 -7.72 6.82 -15.69
C LEU A 203 -7.22 7.44 -14.39
N ALA A 204 -7.45 6.79 -13.24
CA ALA A 204 -6.93 7.24 -11.95
C ALA A 204 -5.41 7.46 -11.99
N VAL A 205 -4.68 6.43 -12.45
CA VAL A 205 -3.21 6.46 -12.54
C VAL A 205 -2.71 7.46 -13.60
N LEU A 206 -3.41 7.64 -14.71
CA LEU A 206 -3.02 8.64 -15.71
C LEU A 206 -3.21 10.07 -15.18
N ARG A 207 -4.33 10.34 -14.51
CA ARG A 207 -4.61 11.66 -13.90
C ARG A 207 -3.60 12.00 -12.80
N SER A 208 -3.16 11.02 -12.00
CA SER A 208 -2.13 11.23 -10.98
C SER A 208 -0.73 11.47 -11.53
N ASN A 209 -0.50 11.22 -12.82
CA ASN A 209 0.77 11.47 -13.51
C ASN A 209 0.74 12.71 -14.42
N GLN A 210 -0.41 13.38 -14.54
CA GLN A 210 -0.57 14.50 -15.45
C GLN A 210 0.04 15.77 -14.85
N LYS A 211 1.28 16.06 -15.25
CA LYS A 211 1.92 17.35 -14.99
C LYS A 211 1.21 18.43 -15.80
N ASP A 212 0.70 19.45 -15.13
CA ASP A 212 0.14 20.62 -15.82
C ASP A 212 1.29 21.40 -16.46
N ASN A 213 1.30 21.46 -17.80
CA ASN A 213 2.30 22.20 -18.57
C ASN A 213 1.94 23.68 -18.73
N THR A 214 0.75 24.11 -18.28
CA THR A 214 0.22 25.46 -18.53
C THR A 214 0.36 26.41 -17.34
N SER A 215 0.53 25.88 -16.14
CA SER A 215 0.72 26.68 -14.93
C SER A 215 2.20 27.06 -14.75
N GLN A 216 2.56 28.26 -15.22
CA GLN A 216 3.82 28.93 -14.87
C GLN A 216 4.03 28.92 -13.33
N GLY A 217 4.89 28.03 -12.84
CA GLY A 217 5.53 28.09 -11.52
C GLY A 217 4.70 27.74 -10.27
N LYS A 218 3.40 27.42 -10.34
CA LYS A 218 2.57 27.13 -9.14
C LYS A 218 2.41 25.65 -8.80
N THR A 219 2.54 24.77 -9.79
CA THR A 219 2.35 23.31 -9.65
C THR A 219 3.65 22.56 -9.33
N GLU A 220 4.75 23.31 -9.13
CA GLU A 220 6.06 22.78 -8.70
C GLU A 220 6.00 22.13 -7.31
N ASN A 221 4.88 22.32 -6.59
CA ASN A 221 4.65 21.85 -5.23
C ASN A 221 3.89 20.52 -5.10
N LEU A 222 3.88 19.70 -6.15
CA LEU A 222 3.26 18.38 -6.12
C LEU A 222 4.30 17.30 -6.41
N HIS A 223 4.55 16.42 -5.44
CA HIS A 223 5.41 15.26 -5.63
C HIS A 223 4.67 14.15 -6.41
N TRP A 224 4.66 14.30 -7.73
CA TRP A 224 3.94 13.42 -8.68
C TRP A 224 4.16 11.91 -8.46
N PRO A 225 5.38 11.41 -8.17
CA PRO A 225 5.56 9.99 -7.93
C PRO A 225 4.78 9.48 -6.71
N THR A 226 4.69 10.27 -5.64
CA THR A 226 3.91 9.91 -4.43
C THR A 226 2.42 9.86 -4.73
N ILE A 227 1.92 10.88 -5.44
CA ILE A 227 0.50 10.96 -5.83
C ILE A 227 0.13 9.71 -6.62
N SER A 228 0.97 9.34 -7.57
CA SER A 228 0.76 8.19 -8.45
C SER A 228 0.82 6.85 -7.72
N ILE A 229 1.77 6.67 -6.79
CA ILE A 229 1.84 5.48 -5.94
C ILE A 229 0.57 5.32 -5.11
N ILE A 230 0.17 6.37 -4.39
CA ILE A 230 -1.02 6.32 -3.53
C ILE A 230 -2.25 6.05 -4.38
N THR A 231 -2.43 6.77 -5.48
CA THR A 231 -3.57 6.60 -6.40
C THR A 231 -3.62 5.18 -6.95
N GLY A 232 -2.47 4.64 -7.38
CA GLY A 232 -2.35 3.28 -7.87
C GLY A 232 -2.68 2.25 -6.80
N ALA A 233 -2.21 2.43 -5.55
CA ALA A 233 -2.51 1.54 -4.44
C ALA A 233 -4.02 1.50 -4.10
N LEU A 234 -4.63 2.68 -3.95
CA LEU A 234 -6.07 2.82 -3.67
C LEU A 234 -6.92 2.24 -4.81
N SER A 235 -6.60 2.62 -6.04
CA SER A 235 -7.32 2.15 -7.22
C SER A 235 -7.16 0.64 -7.42
N GLY A 236 -5.97 0.10 -7.15
CA GLY A 236 -5.70 -1.33 -7.18
C GLY A 236 -6.43 -2.09 -6.07
N ALA A 237 -6.58 -1.49 -4.88
CA ALA A 237 -7.38 -2.06 -3.80
C ALA A 237 -8.86 -2.18 -4.17
N TYR A 238 -9.41 -1.15 -4.83
CA TYR A 238 -10.81 -1.11 -5.23
C TYR A 238 -11.10 -1.96 -6.47
N ASN A 239 -10.28 -1.85 -7.52
CA ASN A 239 -10.51 -2.49 -8.81
C ASN A 239 -9.85 -3.87 -8.98
N SER A 240 -9.00 -4.28 -8.03
CA SER A 240 -8.19 -5.50 -8.08
C SER A 240 -7.24 -5.58 -9.29
N THR A 241 -6.54 -6.70 -9.46
CA THR A 241 -5.78 -7.00 -10.68
C THR A 241 -6.64 -6.98 -11.95
N ALA A 242 -7.96 -7.24 -11.84
CA ALA A 242 -8.87 -7.23 -12.98
C ALA A 242 -9.03 -5.85 -13.62
N GLY A 243 -8.87 -4.77 -12.85
CA GLY A 243 -8.91 -3.40 -13.36
C GLY A 243 -7.62 -2.92 -14.03
N ILE A 244 -6.52 -3.65 -13.85
CA ILE A 244 -5.21 -3.24 -14.38
C ILE A 244 -5.10 -3.67 -15.85
N PRO A 245 -4.80 -2.77 -16.80
CA PRO A 245 -4.63 -3.14 -18.21
C PRO A 245 -3.51 -4.16 -18.41
N VAL A 246 -3.72 -5.15 -19.28
CA VAL A 246 -2.72 -6.17 -19.60
C VAL A 246 -1.39 -5.54 -20.04
N LYS A 247 -1.43 -4.49 -20.86
CA LYS A 247 -0.21 -3.76 -21.28
C LYS A 247 0.62 -3.20 -20.12
N TRP A 248 0.00 -2.91 -18.98
CA TRP A 248 0.68 -2.45 -17.78
C TRP A 248 1.09 -3.62 -16.89
N GLN A 249 0.28 -4.69 -16.81
CA GLN A 249 0.70 -5.92 -16.14
C GLN A 249 1.99 -6.50 -16.75
N VAL A 250 2.17 -6.38 -18.07
CA VAL A 250 3.40 -6.81 -18.76
C VAL A 250 4.64 -6.05 -18.25
N LEU A 251 4.50 -4.79 -17.82
CA LEU A 251 5.61 -4.03 -17.22
C LEU A 251 6.11 -4.65 -15.91
N LEU A 252 5.25 -5.44 -15.26
CA LEU A 252 5.50 -6.15 -14.03
C LEU A 252 6.01 -7.59 -14.26
N CYS A 253 6.26 -7.99 -15.51
CA CYS A 253 6.85 -9.30 -15.80
C CYS A 253 8.36 -9.31 -15.46
N PRO A 254 8.91 -10.44 -14.97
CA PRO A 254 10.31 -10.55 -14.54
C PRO A 254 11.33 -10.04 -15.57
N ASN A 255 11.09 -10.29 -16.87
CA ASN A 255 11.98 -9.87 -17.94
C ASN A 255 12.08 -8.33 -18.05
N ASN A 256 10.95 -7.63 -17.97
CA ASN A 256 10.92 -6.16 -18.02
C ASN A 256 11.41 -5.54 -16.72
N LEU A 257 11.13 -6.20 -15.59
CA LEU A 257 11.62 -5.78 -14.28
C LEU A 257 13.14 -5.92 -14.17
N ALA A 258 13.73 -6.97 -14.74
CA ALA A 258 15.17 -7.13 -14.81
C ALA A 258 15.84 -5.98 -15.58
N THR A 259 15.23 -5.53 -16.68
CA THR A 259 15.67 -4.33 -17.42
C THR A 259 15.65 -3.08 -16.55
N TRP A 260 14.69 -2.98 -15.64
CA TRP A 260 14.57 -1.86 -14.69
C TRP A 260 15.27 -2.10 -13.34
N LYS A 261 15.99 -3.22 -13.19
CA LYS A 261 16.60 -3.71 -11.93
C LYS A 261 15.59 -4.03 -10.80
N LEU A 262 14.27 -4.08 -11.05
CA LEU A 262 13.21 -4.40 -10.08
C LEU A 262 13.09 -5.92 -9.80
N THR A 263 14.21 -6.61 -9.57
CA THR A 263 14.23 -8.07 -9.29
C THR A 263 13.42 -8.47 -8.06
N ASN A 264 13.23 -7.54 -7.14
CA ASN A 264 12.47 -7.71 -5.91
C ASN A 264 10.95 -7.78 -6.11
N PHE A 265 10.42 -7.31 -7.25
CA PHE A 265 8.98 -7.18 -7.43
C PHE A 265 8.27 -8.53 -7.63
N SER A 266 8.90 -9.51 -8.29
CA SER A 266 8.37 -10.89 -8.34
C SER A 266 8.13 -11.43 -6.93
N GLN A 267 9.08 -11.15 -6.03
CA GLN A 267 8.97 -11.55 -4.63
C GLN A 267 7.82 -10.81 -3.92
N VAL A 268 7.56 -9.53 -4.22
CA VAL A 268 6.42 -8.81 -3.63
C VAL A 268 5.08 -9.46 -4.01
N LEU A 269 4.92 -9.90 -5.26
CA LEU A 269 3.71 -10.59 -5.68
C LEU A 269 3.59 -12.00 -5.11
N GLU A 270 4.70 -12.74 -5.01
CA GLU A 270 4.73 -14.04 -4.31
C GLU A 270 4.38 -13.89 -2.82
N LEU A 271 4.87 -12.84 -2.17
CA LEU A 271 4.55 -12.54 -0.78
C LEU A 271 3.08 -12.14 -0.60
N ALA A 272 2.38 -11.66 -1.64
CA ALA A 272 0.95 -11.42 -1.57
C ALA A 272 0.16 -12.72 -1.38
N ASP A 273 0.55 -13.79 -2.07
CA ASP A 273 -0.07 -15.12 -1.90
C ASP A 273 0.18 -15.66 -0.48
N ALA A 274 1.42 -15.55 0.01
CA ALA A 274 1.77 -15.97 1.36
C ALA A 274 1.08 -15.13 2.46
N LEU A 275 0.96 -13.82 2.27
CA LEU A 275 0.24 -12.93 3.19
C LEU A 275 -1.24 -13.32 3.30
N VAL A 276 -1.90 -13.59 2.17
CA VAL A 276 -3.30 -14.05 2.17
C VAL A 276 -3.42 -15.42 2.84
N ALA A 277 -2.50 -16.35 2.58
CA ALA A 277 -2.50 -17.66 3.22
C ALA A 277 -2.43 -17.52 4.75
N VAL A 278 -1.43 -16.81 5.28
CA VAL A 278 -1.28 -16.60 6.74
C VAL A 278 -2.47 -15.84 7.32
N TRP A 279 -2.93 -14.78 6.66
CA TRP A 279 -4.11 -14.01 7.09
C TRP A 279 -5.36 -14.90 7.17
N SER A 280 -5.56 -15.80 6.19
CA SER A 280 -6.69 -16.73 6.15
C SER A 280 -6.58 -17.88 7.17
N GLY A 281 -5.49 -17.94 7.94
CA GLY A 281 -5.20 -19.04 8.86
C GLY A 281 -4.71 -20.33 8.16
N VAL A 282 -4.49 -20.28 6.83
CA VAL A 282 -3.89 -21.38 6.08
C VAL A 282 -2.37 -21.30 6.25
N TYR A 283 -1.89 -22.02 7.26
CA TYR A 283 -0.46 -22.12 7.54
C TYR A 283 0.16 -23.24 6.70
N ASP A 284 0.97 -22.90 5.69
CA ASP A 284 1.75 -23.89 4.96
C ASP A 284 3.07 -24.17 5.68
N LEU A 285 3.11 -25.27 6.43
CA LEU A 285 4.31 -25.80 7.09
C LEU A 285 5.48 -26.00 6.11
N GLY A 286 5.21 -26.26 4.83
CA GLY A 286 6.20 -26.54 3.80
C GLY A 286 7.06 -25.33 3.41
N LEU A 287 6.54 -24.10 3.55
CA LEU A 287 7.27 -22.86 3.26
C LEU A 287 8.32 -22.53 4.34
N HIS A 288 8.11 -22.98 5.58
CA HIS A 288 9.01 -22.76 6.72
C HIS A 288 10.06 -23.88 6.93
N LEU A 289 9.94 -25.01 6.23
CA LEU A 289 10.86 -26.15 6.38
C LEU A 289 12.15 -26.04 5.55
N LYS A 290 12.36 -25.00 4.75
CA LYS A 290 13.64 -24.76 4.07
C LYS A 290 14.65 -24.07 4.99
N LYS A 291 15.14 -24.80 6.01
CA LYS A 291 16.48 -24.74 6.62
C LYS A 291 16.52 -25.56 7.92
N TYR A 292 16.58 -26.88 7.79
CA TYR A 292 17.31 -27.69 8.75
C TYR A 292 18.46 -28.36 7.98
N PRO A 293 19.72 -28.31 8.46
CA PRO A 293 20.75 -29.20 7.96
C PRO A 293 20.24 -30.63 8.14
N GLU A 294 20.31 -31.43 7.08
CA GLU A 294 20.04 -32.86 7.15
C GLU A 294 21.05 -33.50 8.10
N GLU A 295 20.68 -33.68 9.36
CA GLU A 295 21.31 -34.68 10.22
C GLU A 295 20.28 -35.19 11.22
N GLY A 296 19.71 -36.36 10.88
CA GLY A 296 19.08 -37.28 11.82
C GLY A 296 17.61 -37.04 12.16
N CYS A 297 16.69 -37.59 11.36
CA CYS A 297 15.86 -38.73 11.80
C CYS A 297 14.69 -39.06 10.85
N VAL A 298 14.63 -40.36 10.53
CA VAL A 298 13.47 -41.23 10.28
C VAL A 298 12.46 -40.83 9.19
N LYS A 299 12.52 -41.62 8.10
CA LYS A 299 11.48 -41.76 7.09
C LYS A 299 10.13 -42.11 7.74
N TYR A 300 9.12 -41.28 7.52
CA TYR A 300 7.75 -41.74 7.40
C TYR A 300 7.20 -41.29 6.04
N LYS A 301 6.87 -42.28 5.20
CA LYS A 301 6.02 -42.11 4.04
C LYS A 301 4.59 -41.96 4.55
N GLU A 302 3.95 -40.83 4.28
CA GLU A 302 2.51 -40.74 3.97
C GLU A 302 2.17 -39.31 3.49
N GLN A 303 1.30 -39.22 2.49
CA GLN A 303 0.83 -37.99 1.82
C GLN A 303 -0.20 -37.22 2.68
N PRO A 304 -0.51 -35.95 2.35
CA PRO A 304 -0.67 -34.88 3.33
C PRO A 304 -2.10 -34.80 3.90
N GLN A 305 -2.22 -34.73 5.22
CA GLN A 305 -3.42 -34.23 5.86
C GLN A 305 -3.24 -32.72 6.13
N LEU A 306 -4.08 -31.91 5.48
CA LEU A 306 -4.31 -30.51 5.82
C LEU A 306 -4.79 -30.44 7.28
N CYS A 307 -3.90 -30.08 8.20
CA CYS A 307 -4.29 -29.78 9.58
C CYS A 307 -4.95 -28.41 9.64
N VAL A 308 -6.28 -28.40 9.58
CA VAL A 308 -7.10 -27.23 9.89
C VAL A 308 -7.15 -27.08 11.41
N PHE A 309 -6.39 -26.13 11.96
CA PHE A 309 -6.58 -25.71 13.35
C PHE A 309 -7.64 -24.60 13.39
N ALA A 310 -8.87 -24.97 13.72
CA ALA A 310 -9.90 -23.99 14.04
C ALA A 310 -9.55 -23.31 15.37
N SER A 311 -9.44 -21.98 15.36
CA SER A 311 -9.42 -21.19 16.59
C SER A 311 -10.74 -21.39 17.34
N PRO A 312 -10.72 -21.78 18.62
CA PRO A 312 -11.94 -22.01 19.37
C PRO A 312 -12.52 -20.67 19.80
N ARG A 313 -13.42 -20.10 18.98
CA ARG A 313 -14.55 -19.21 19.36
C ARG A 313 -15.09 -18.43 18.15
N VAL A 314 -15.85 -19.07 17.26
CA VAL A 314 -16.95 -18.41 16.53
C VAL A 314 -18.00 -19.44 16.10
N ILE A 315 -18.86 -19.86 17.03
CA ILE A 315 -20.26 -20.21 16.70
C ILE A 315 -21.09 -19.73 17.89
N GLN A 316 -21.82 -18.62 17.72
CA GLN A 316 -23.05 -18.42 18.46
C GLN A 316 -24.18 -18.77 17.50
N SER A 317 -24.93 -19.83 17.82
CA SER A 317 -26.18 -20.14 17.14
C SER A 317 -27.23 -19.11 17.55
N ARG A 318 -28.20 -18.91 16.66
CA ARG A 318 -29.42 -18.11 16.81
C ARG A 318 -30.05 -18.16 18.20
#